data_AF-A0A969MSU8-F1
#
_entry.id   AF-A0A969MSU8-F1
#
_cell.length_a   1.000
_cell.length_b   1.000
_cell.length_c   1.000
_cell.angle_alpha   90.00
_cell.angle_beta   90.00
_cell.angle_gamma   90.00
#
_symmetry.space_group_name_H-M   'P 1'
#
loop_
_entity.id
_entity.type
_entity.pdbx_description
1 polymer ?
#
loop_
_entity_poly.entity_id
_entity_poly.type
_entity_poly.pdbx_seq_one_letter_code
_entity_poly.pdbx_strand_id
1 'polypeptide(L)'
;MGECIHYFLDLQDNGELPYDLLFVIDSLGTLDCNRSVNAKEQGTSDNNMWNANAFERAFKSLINNRIPSSRKSNKNYTNTLIAVQKIWLDSMSGGQPVVKHKGGEAFAYGARLIFHHGGTLTHGTKKIVATSKKKEISFGIETKISVVKNQVDGELGGIAFEGKIISTPHGFIGVESEDKDNYKSEHIKYFRDALGTDISVEELATKHVAGGDNLNVEEFNSFVNEM
;
A
#
# COMPACT_ATOMS: atom_id res chain seq x y z
N MET A 1 -2.04 -19.40 1.13
CA MET A 1 -0.89 -18.47 1.06
C MET A 1 0.23 -18.88 2.03
N GLY A 2 0.01 -18.95 3.35
CA GLY A 2 1.05 -19.38 4.31
C GLY A 2 1.74 -20.70 3.92
N GLU A 3 0.95 -21.74 3.60
CA GLU A 3 1.47 -23.03 3.11
C GLU A 3 2.29 -22.93 1.82
N CYS A 4 1.92 -22.02 0.91
CA CYS A 4 2.66 -21.80 -0.34
C CYS A 4 4.05 -21.22 -0.07
N ILE A 5 4.16 -20.28 0.87
CA ILE A 5 5.45 -19.74 1.31
C ILE A 5 6.27 -20.85 1.97
N HIS A 6 5.65 -21.68 2.83
CA HIS A 6 6.33 -22.82 3.44
C HIS A 6 6.93 -23.76 2.38
N TYR A 7 6.16 -24.13 1.37
CA TYR A 7 6.59 -24.97 0.26
C TYR A 7 7.85 -24.44 -0.44
N PHE A 8 7.87 -23.16 -0.84
CA PHE A 8 9.04 -22.59 -1.51
C PHE A 8 10.26 -22.48 -0.61
N LEU A 9 10.05 -22.20 0.66
CA LEU A 9 11.15 -22.21 1.64
C LEU A 9 11.70 -23.63 1.85
N ASP A 10 10.86 -24.66 1.79
CA ASP A 10 11.29 -26.06 1.88
C ASP A 10 12.10 -26.48 0.64
N LEU A 11 11.70 -26.05 -0.56
CA LEU A 11 12.51 -26.24 -1.78
C LEU A 11 13.88 -25.56 -1.67
N GLN A 12 13.94 -24.36 -1.08
CA GLN A 12 15.21 -23.68 -0.84
C GLN A 12 16.07 -24.44 0.19
N ASP A 13 15.47 -24.89 1.30
CA ASP A 13 16.17 -25.67 2.33
C ASP A 13 16.69 -27.02 1.77
N ASN A 14 16.00 -27.61 0.78
CA ASN A 14 16.42 -28.82 0.06
C ASN A 14 17.49 -28.57 -1.03
N GLY A 15 17.81 -27.31 -1.34
CA GLY A 15 18.74 -26.95 -2.43
C GLY A 15 18.13 -27.05 -3.83
N GLU A 16 16.82 -27.28 -3.95
CA GLU A 16 16.08 -27.32 -5.21
C GLU A 16 15.77 -25.91 -5.74
N LEU A 17 15.73 -24.92 -4.84
CA LEU A 17 15.53 -23.51 -5.18
C LEU A 17 16.62 -22.61 -4.55
N PRO A 18 17.88 -22.68 -5.05
CA PRO A 18 19.05 -22.03 -4.44
C PRO A 18 19.13 -20.52 -4.77
N TYR A 19 18.11 -19.76 -4.38
CA TYR A 19 17.99 -18.32 -4.65
C TYR A 19 17.47 -17.57 -3.43
N ASP A 20 17.78 -16.28 -3.34
CA ASP A 20 17.06 -15.36 -2.46
C ASP A 20 15.58 -15.31 -2.85
N LEU A 21 14.68 -15.39 -1.88
CA LEU A 21 13.23 -15.41 -2.14
C LEU A 21 12.55 -14.13 -1.65
N LEU A 22 11.76 -13.54 -2.54
CA LEU A 22 10.85 -12.44 -2.23
C LEU A 22 9.40 -12.93 -2.33
N PHE A 23 8.67 -12.80 -1.24
CA PHE A 23 7.24 -13.04 -1.18
C PHE A 23 6.51 -11.70 -1.04
N VAL A 24 5.49 -11.49 -1.87
CA VAL A 24 4.66 -10.29 -1.83
C VAL A 24 3.20 -10.69 -1.63
N ILE A 25 2.54 -10.11 -0.63
CA ILE A 25 1.13 -10.33 -0.32
C ILE A 25 0.39 -9.01 -0.50
N ASP A 26 -0.42 -8.91 -1.55
CA ASP A 26 -1.36 -7.80 -1.75
C ASP A 26 -2.79 -8.36 -1.80
N SER A 27 -3.61 -8.27 -0.75
CA SER A 27 -3.39 -7.61 0.54
C SER A 27 -3.83 -8.47 1.73
N LEU A 28 -3.33 -8.15 2.93
CA LEU A 28 -3.85 -8.64 4.20
C LEU A 28 -5.12 -7.89 4.60
N GLY A 29 -6.02 -8.58 5.31
CA GLY A 29 -7.23 -7.98 5.87
C GLY A 29 -8.38 -7.75 4.87
N THR A 30 -8.37 -8.46 3.74
CA THR A 30 -9.45 -8.43 2.73
C THR A 30 -10.32 -9.67 2.76
N LEU A 31 -9.72 -10.85 2.93
CA LEU A 31 -10.41 -12.14 2.87
C LEU A 31 -10.85 -12.60 4.27
N ASP A 32 -12.03 -13.19 4.31
CA ASP A 32 -12.54 -13.88 5.49
C ASP A 32 -12.00 -15.31 5.54
N CYS A 33 -11.79 -15.82 6.75
CA CYS A 33 -11.49 -17.22 6.97
C CYS A 33 -12.73 -18.08 6.72
N ASN A 34 -12.52 -19.36 6.40
CA ASN A 34 -13.61 -20.30 6.09
C ASN A 34 -14.71 -20.32 7.16
N ARG A 35 -14.34 -20.11 8.43
CA ARG A 35 -15.32 -20.05 9.52
C ARG A 35 -16.28 -18.86 9.39
N SER A 36 -15.76 -17.68 9.09
CA SER A 36 -16.58 -16.47 8.86
C SER A 36 -17.40 -16.59 7.58
N VAL A 37 -16.85 -17.20 6.52
CA VAL A 37 -17.60 -17.47 5.28
C VAL A 37 -18.77 -18.42 5.54
N ASN A 38 -18.51 -19.57 6.18
CA ASN A 38 -19.55 -20.54 6.51
C ASN A 38 -20.63 -19.93 7.42
N ALA A 39 -20.24 -19.10 8.39
CA ALA A 39 -21.19 -18.44 9.28
C ALA A 39 -22.13 -17.51 8.50
N LYS A 40 -21.59 -16.75 7.54
CA LYS A 40 -22.36 -15.88 6.65
C LYS A 40 -23.31 -16.68 5.75
N GLU A 41 -22.84 -17.76 5.15
CA GLU A 41 -23.68 -18.65 4.32
C GLU A 41 -24.83 -19.27 5.11
N GLN A 42 -24.60 -19.58 6.38
CA GLN A 42 -25.60 -20.16 7.29
C GLN A 42 -26.45 -19.11 8.01
N GLY A 43 -26.22 -17.81 7.80
CA GLY A 43 -26.95 -16.73 8.49
C GLY A 43 -26.72 -16.68 10.00
N THR A 44 -25.58 -17.19 10.47
CA THR A 44 -25.20 -17.24 11.89
C THR A 44 -24.26 -16.10 12.27
N SER A 45 -23.99 -15.93 13.56
CA SER A 45 -23.15 -14.84 14.05
C SER A 45 -21.69 -14.98 13.61
N ASP A 46 -21.09 -13.86 13.22
CA ASP A 46 -19.68 -13.75 12.82
C ASP A 46 -18.86 -12.99 13.88
N ASN A 47 -17.56 -13.27 13.96
CA ASN A 47 -16.64 -12.64 14.89
C ASN A 47 -15.30 -12.32 14.22
N ASN A 48 -14.93 -11.04 14.20
CA ASN A 48 -13.67 -10.54 13.63
C ASN A 48 -12.41 -11.20 14.21
N MET A 49 -12.46 -11.73 15.44
CA MET A 49 -11.35 -12.47 16.05
C MET A 49 -11.04 -13.79 15.33
N TRP A 50 -12.00 -14.39 14.62
CA TRP A 50 -11.78 -15.63 13.87
C TRP A 50 -10.80 -15.40 12.72
N ASN A 51 -10.99 -14.30 12.00
CA ASN A 51 -10.07 -13.85 10.97
C ASN A 51 -8.67 -13.58 11.55
N ALA A 52 -8.60 -12.86 12.67
CA ALA A 52 -7.32 -12.60 13.34
C ALA A 52 -6.58 -13.89 13.74
N ASN A 53 -7.31 -14.86 14.31
CA ASN A 53 -6.73 -16.14 14.70
C ASN A 53 -6.26 -16.97 13.50
N ALA A 54 -7.02 -16.96 12.40
CA ALA A 54 -6.66 -17.65 11.17
C ALA A 54 -5.37 -17.09 10.56
N PHE A 55 -5.24 -15.75 10.49
CA PHE A 55 -4.01 -15.10 10.03
C PHE A 55 -2.82 -15.41 10.94
N GLU A 56 -2.99 -15.32 12.26
CA GLU A 56 -1.91 -15.67 13.19
C GLU A 56 -1.46 -17.12 12.98
N ARG A 57 -2.37 -18.09 12.96
CA ARG A 57 -2.01 -19.50 12.76
C ARG A 57 -1.26 -19.75 11.44
N ALA A 58 -1.70 -19.12 10.37
CA ALA A 58 -1.13 -19.34 9.04
C ALA A 58 0.27 -18.71 8.88
N PHE A 59 0.57 -17.62 9.58
CA PHE A 59 1.79 -16.83 9.32
C PHE A 59 2.75 -16.69 10.50
N LYS A 60 2.35 -17.06 11.73
CA LYS A 60 3.17 -16.87 12.94
C LYS A 60 4.57 -17.48 12.84
N SER A 61 4.68 -18.69 12.30
CA SER A 61 6.00 -19.34 12.11
C SER A 61 6.84 -18.62 11.06
N LEU A 62 6.21 -18.17 9.97
CA LEU A 62 6.89 -17.46 8.88
C LEU A 62 7.49 -16.14 9.36
N ILE A 63 6.67 -15.27 9.96
CA ILE A 63 7.07 -13.91 10.33
C ILE A 63 8.01 -13.87 11.54
N ASN A 64 7.89 -14.81 12.48
CA ASN A 64 8.71 -14.80 13.70
C ASN A 64 9.96 -15.70 13.59
N ASN A 65 9.98 -16.68 12.68
CA ASN A 65 11.08 -17.65 12.60
C ASN A 65 11.63 -17.83 11.19
N ARG A 66 10.86 -18.40 10.25
CA ARG A 66 11.45 -18.83 8.96
C ARG A 66 12.02 -17.68 8.14
N ILE A 67 11.28 -16.57 8.00
CA ILE A 67 11.75 -15.40 7.25
C ILE A 67 12.94 -14.74 7.97
N PRO A 68 12.87 -14.38 9.27
CA PRO A 68 14.03 -13.78 9.95
C PRO A 68 15.27 -14.67 10.02
N SER A 69 15.10 -15.99 10.20
CA SER A 69 16.22 -16.91 10.36
C SER A 69 17.04 -17.12 9.09
N SER A 70 16.49 -16.79 7.91
CA SER A 70 17.23 -16.77 6.64
C SER A 70 18.42 -15.80 6.64
N ARG A 71 18.43 -14.81 7.53
CA ARG A 71 19.49 -13.80 7.63
C ARG A 71 20.62 -14.17 8.59
N LYS A 72 20.60 -15.39 9.16
CA LYS A 72 21.70 -15.87 10.00
C LYS A 72 22.96 -16.06 9.15
N SER A 73 24.13 -15.84 9.74
CA SER A 73 25.43 -15.95 9.04
C SER A 73 25.72 -17.33 8.44
N ASN A 74 25.01 -18.37 8.90
CA ASN A 74 25.14 -19.74 8.40
C ASN A 74 24.11 -20.12 7.33
N LYS A 75 23.35 -19.16 6.79
CA LYS A 75 22.40 -19.36 5.70
C LYS A 75 22.97 -18.82 4.39
N ASN A 76 22.79 -19.59 3.31
CA ASN A 76 23.29 -19.25 1.97
C ASN A 76 22.38 -18.25 1.22
N TYR A 77 21.11 -18.17 1.62
CA TYR A 77 20.09 -17.36 0.95
C TYR A 77 19.25 -16.61 1.96
N THR A 78 18.79 -15.43 1.57
CA THR A 78 17.96 -14.53 2.35
C THR A 78 16.54 -14.52 1.82
N ASN A 79 15.58 -14.42 2.75
CA ASN A 79 14.16 -14.44 2.43
C ASN A 79 13.51 -13.15 2.93
N THR A 80 12.64 -12.58 2.11
CA THR A 80 11.92 -11.34 2.40
C THR A 80 10.43 -11.51 2.16
N LEU A 81 9.62 -11.00 3.08
CA LEU A 81 8.16 -10.97 2.97
C LEU A 81 7.69 -9.52 3.03
N ILE A 82 7.00 -9.08 1.99
CA ILE A 82 6.35 -7.77 1.90
C ILE A 82 4.84 -8.00 1.88
N ALA A 83 4.09 -7.23 2.66
CA ALA A 83 2.64 -7.32 2.69
C ALA A 83 1.99 -5.95 2.71
N VAL A 84 0.95 -5.77 1.89
CA VAL A 84 0.05 -4.62 1.94
C VAL A 84 -0.98 -4.89 3.04
N GLN A 85 -0.96 -4.09 4.10
CA GLN A 85 -1.81 -4.28 5.26
C GLN A 85 -2.95 -3.25 5.27
N LYS A 86 -4.19 -3.73 5.17
CA LYS A 86 -5.36 -2.86 5.38
C LYS A 86 -5.50 -2.51 6.86
N ILE A 87 -5.87 -1.27 7.14
CA ILE A 87 -6.08 -0.75 8.49
C ILE A 87 -7.56 -0.47 8.76
N TRP A 88 -7.88 -0.28 10.03
CA TRP A 88 -9.15 0.29 10.50
C TRP A 88 -8.86 1.20 11.70
N LEU A 89 -9.79 2.11 11.99
CA LEU A 89 -9.68 3.03 13.11
C LEU A 89 -10.51 2.49 14.27
N ASP A 90 -9.87 2.24 15.39
CA ASP A 90 -10.53 1.84 16.62
C ASP A 90 -10.92 3.06 17.44
N SER A 91 -12.22 3.37 17.44
CA SER A 91 -12.82 4.44 18.24
C SER A 91 -13.35 3.96 19.60
N MET A 92 -13.27 2.66 19.90
CA MET A 92 -13.88 2.06 21.11
C MET A 92 -13.09 2.37 22.39
N SER A 93 -11.86 2.87 22.26
CA SER A 93 -10.97 3.16 23.41
C SER A 93 -11.24 4.51 24.10
N GLY A 94 -12.34 5.19 23.80
CA GLY A 94 -12.76 6.43 24.50
C GLY A 94 -11.85 7.64 24.30
N GLY A 95 -10.91 7.57 23.34
CA GLY A 95 -9.94 8.61 23.00
C GLY A 95 -9.81 8.84 21.49
N GLN A 96 -8.72 9.47 21.04
CA GLN A 96 -8.46 9.61 19.61
C GLN A 96 -8.41 8.23 18.92
N PRO A 97 -9.09 8.04 17.78
CA PRO A 97 -9.09 6.78 17.07
C PRO A 97 -7.68 6.26 16.83
N VAL A 98 -7.45 4.99 17.18
CA VAL A 98 -6.14 4.35 17.04
C VAL A 98 -6.13 3.49 15.79
N VAL A 99 -5.08 3.60 14.99
CA VAL A 99 -4.87 2.71 13.84
C VAL A 99 -4.67 1.27 14.33
N LYS A 100 -5.48 0.36 13.79
CA LYS A 100 -5.41 -1.08 14.00
C LYS A 100 -5.33 -1.81 12.67
N HIS A 101 -4.80 -3.03 12.70
CA HIS A 101 -4.60 -3.82 11.49
C HIS A 101 -5.75 -4.81 11.27
N LYS A 102 -6.28 -4.87 10.04
CA LYS A 102 -7.31 -5.85 9.67
C LYS A 102 -6.70 -7.25 9.61
N GLY A 103 -7.39 -8.23 10.19
CA GLY A 103 -6.83 -9.59 10.35
C GLY A 103 -5.91 -9.72 11.56
N GLY A 104 -5.97 -8.79 12.52
CA GLY A 104 -5.22 -8.84 13.76
C GLY A 104 -3.80 -8.27 13.65
N GLU A 105 -3.11 -8.24 14.80
CA GLU A 105 -1.84 -7.55 14.98
C GLU A 105 -0.61 -8.45 14.74
N ALA A 106 -0.80 -9.72 14.35
CA ALA A 106 0.29 -10.69 14.20
C ALA A 106 1.40 -10.18 13.27
N PHE A 107 1.02 -9.64 12.10
CA PHE A 107 1.96 -9.04 11.16
C PHE A 107 2.62 -7.76 11.70
N ALA A 108 1.87 -6.90 12.39
CA ALA A 108 2.43 -5.69 12.98
C ALA A 108 3.49 -6.00 14.04
N TYR A 109 3.28 -7.03 14.85
CA TYR A 109 4.28 -7.50 15.82
C TYR A 109 5.47 -8.19 15.13
N GLY A 110 5.23 -9.04 14.14
CA GLY A 110 6.29 -9.78 13.44
C GLY A 110 7.12 -8.97 12.44
N ALA A 111 6.58 -7.88 11.89
CA ALA A 111 7.28 -7.07 10.88
C ALA A 111 8.49 -6.34 11.47
N ARG A 112 9.60 -6.29 10.73
CA ARG A 112 10.79 -5.51 11.10
C ARG A 112 10.72 -4.06 10.64
N LEU A 113 9.99 -3.79 9.56
CA LEU A 113 9.86 -2.46 8.97
C LEU A 113 8.39 -2.26 8.57
N ILE A 114 7.80 -1.11 8.93
CA ILE A 114 6.43 -0.77 8.58
C ILE A 114 6.41 0.68 8.07
N PHE A 115 5.92 0.83 6.84
CA PHE A 115 5.59 2.12 6.24
C PHE A 115 4.08 2.33 6.35
N HIS A 116 3.68 3.50 6.83
CA HIS A 116 2.30 3.94 6.83
C HIS A 116 2.10 4.97 5.73
N HIS A 117 1.16 4.69 4.82
CA HIS A 117 0.77 5.60 3.74
C HIS A 117 -0.59 6.22 4.09
N GLY A 118 -0.69 7.55 3.96
CA GLY A 118 -1.90 8.31 4.26
C GLY A 118 -1.90 8.96 5.64
N GLY A 119 -3.02 9.59 5.96
CA GLY A 119 -3.25 10.25 7.25
C GLY A 119 -3.84 9.29 8.27
N THR A 120 -3.49 9.48 9.54
CA THR A 120 -3.99 8.68 10.65
C THR A 120 -5.41 9.05 11.10
N LEU A 121 -5.81 10.33 11.01
CA LEU A 121 -7.09 10.84 11.53
C LEU A 121 -7.92 11.62 10.50
N THR A 122 -7.26 12.39 9.62
CA THR A 122 -7.90 13.16 8.54
C THR A 122 -7.42 12.63 7.18
N HIS A 123 -8.10 13.02 6.10
CA HIS A 123 -7.65 12.71 4.74
C HIS A 123 -6.22 13.23 4.54
N GLY A 124 -5.23 12.35 4.66
CA GLY A 124 -3.81 12.66 4.47
C GLY A 124 -3.38 12.65 3.01
N THR A 125 -4.35 12.78 2.10
CA THR A 125 -4.15 12.73 0.65
C THR A 125 -4.71 13.98 -0.01
N LYS A 126 -3.97 14.59 -0.94
CA LYS A 126 -4.43 15.72 -1.75
C LYS A 126 -4.33 15.38 -3.23
N LYS A 127 -5.39 15.67 -3.99
CA LYS A 127 -5.33 15.53 -5.45
C LYS A 127 -4.48 16.65 -6.03
N ILE A 128 -3.59 16.29 -6.95
CA ILE A 128 -2.76 17.22 -7.70
C ILE A 128 -3.35 17.34 -9.09
N VAL A 129 -3.80 18.54 -9.42
CA VAL A 129 -4.56 18.84 -10.63
C VAL A 129 -3.72 19.71 -11.55
N ALA A 130 -3.69 19.35 -12.83
CA ALA A 130 -3.23 20.22 -13.89
C ALA A 130 -4.45 20.84 -14.58
N THR A 131 -4.42 22.15 -14.82
CA THR A 131 -5.48 22.88 -15.53
C THR A 131 -4.94 23.42 -16.84
N SER A 132 -5.64 23.17 -17.96
CA SER A 132 -5.40 23.81 -19.25
C SER A 132 -6.71 24.07 -19.98
N LYS A 133 -6.88 25.25 -20.59
CA LYS A 133 -8.06 25.63 -21.40
C LYS A 133 -9.41 25.32 -20.74
N LYS A 134 -9.53 25.58 -19.43
CA LYS A 134 -10.70 25.29 -18.57
C LYS A 134 -11.00 23.80 -18.33
N LYS A 135 -10.16 22.89 -18.81
CA LYS A 135 -10.20 21.47 -18.45
C LYS A 135 -9.23 21.22 -17.29
N GLU A 136 -9.63 20.34 -16.38
CA GLU A 136 -8.83 19.94 -15.23
C GLU A 136 -8.61 18.43 -15.27
N ILE A 137 -7.36 18.02 -15.05
CA ILE A 137 -6.97 16.61 -14.93
C ILE A 137 -6.19 16.40 -13.64
N SER A 138 -6.67 15.49 -12.79
CA SER A 138 -5.90 15.02 -11.65
C SER A 138 -4.83 14.05 -12.14
N PHE A 139 -3.55 14.43 -12.02
CA PHE A 139 -2.43 13.60 -12.48
C PHE A 139 -1.67 12.90 -11.34
N GLY A 140 -2.04 13.20 -10.08
CA GLY A 140 -1.45 12.50 -8.96
C GLY A 140 -2.18 12.73 -7.64
N ILE A 141 -1.76 11.97 -6.64
CA ILE A 141 -2.23 12.06 -5.26
C ILE A 141 -1.01 12.27 -4.36
N GLU A 142 -0.88 13.46 -3.77
CA GLU A 142 0.06 13.71 -2.68
C GLU A 142 -0.42 12.95 -1.46
N THR A 143 0.44 12.14 -0.85
CA THR A 143 0.13 11.37 0.36
C THR A 143 1.26 11.49 1.38
N LYS A 144 0.91 11.50 2.67
CA LYS A 144 1.90 11.38 3.75
C LYS A 144 2.45 9.95 3.76
N ILE A 145 3.75 9.81 3.96
CA ILE A 145 4.41 8.53 4.24
C ILE A 145 5.19 8.66 5.55
N SER A 146 5.11 7.65 6.40
CA SER A 146 5.89 7.58 7.64
C SER A 146 6.42 6.18 7.92
N VAL A 147 7.61 6.12 8.51
CA VAL A 147 8.19 4.89 9.02
C VAL A 147 7.71 4.71 10.46
N VAL A 148 6.69 3.90 10.68
CA VAL A 148 6.07 3.70 12.01
C VAL A 148 6.77 2.62 12.84
N LYS A 149 7.53 1.74 12.17
CA LYS A 149 8.35 0.74 12.83
C LYS A 149 9.59 0.52 11.99
N ASN A 150 10.76 0.61 12.62
CA ASN A 150 12.04 0.28 12.00
C ASN A 150 12.92 -0.45 13.02
N GLN A 151 13.01 -1.77 12.87
CA GLN A 151 13.81 -2.68 13.68
C GLN A 151 14.81 -3.44 12.79
N VAL A 152 15.26 -2.82 11.69
CA VAL A 152 16.38 -3.34 10.92
C VAL A 152 17.68 -2.91 11.58
N ASP A 153 18.72 -3.72 11.44
CA ASP A 153 20.07 -3.39 11.91
C ASP A 153 20.84 -2.62 10.82
N GLY A 154 21.91 -1.92 11.19
CA GLY A 154 22.79 -1.19 10.26
C GLY A 154 22.65 0.34 10.33
N GLU A 155 23.25 1.03 9.37
CA GLU A 155 23.35 2.51 9.34
C GLU A 155 21.98 3.21 9.34
N LEU A 156 20.98 2.59 8.71
CA LEU A 156 19.61 3.11 8.63
C LEU A 156 18.66 2.47 9.67
N GLY A 157 19.20 1.64 10.56
CA GLY A 157 18.45 0.94 11.60
C GLY A 157 17.91 1.91 12.65
N GLY A 158 16.64 1.72 13.04
CA GLY A 158 15.99 2.56 14.05
C GLY A 158 15.62 3.97 13.62
N ILE A 159 15.97 4.39 12.39
CA ILE A 159 15.60 5.72 11.89
C ILE A 159 14.14 5.72 11.46
N ALA A 160 13.39 6.72 11.93
CA ALA A 160 12.01 6.96 11.54
C ALA A 160 11.92 8.30 10.81
N PHE A 161 11.63 8.26 9.51
CA PHE A 161 11.34 9.44 8.71
C PHE A 161 9.85 9.58 8.46
N GLU A 162 9.40 10.82 8.36
CA GLU A 162 8.10 11.16 7.80
C GLU A 162 8.27 12.22 6.71
N GLY A 163 7.40 12.14 5.71
CA GLY A 163 7.43 13.05 4.58
C GLY A 163 6.18 12.91 3.74
N LYS A 164 6.25 13.48 2.54
CA LYS A 164 5.17 13.41 1.57
C LYS A 164 5.74 13.03 0.22
N ILE A 165 4.94 12.30 -0.55
CA ILE A 165 5.24 11.86 -1.91
C ILE A 165 4.00 12.04 -2.77
N ILE A 166 4.17 12.19 -4.08
CA ILE A 166 3.04 12.23 -5.02
C ILE A 166 3.03 10.93 -5.81
N SER A 167 1.94 10.17 -5.69
CA SER A 167 1.68 9.01 -6.54
C SER A 167 1.08 9.50 -7.85
N THR A 168 1.69 9.13 -8.97
CA THR A 168 1.24 9.43 -10.34
C THR A 168 1.00 8.11 -11.09
N PRO A 169 0.34 8.13 -12.26
CA PRO A 169 0.23 6.96 -13.15
C PRO A 169 1.57 6.32 -13.53
N HIS A 170 2.66 7.08 -13.50
CA HIS A 170 3.99 6.61 -13.90
C HIS A 170 4.94 6.35 -12.72
N GLY A 171 4.43 6.37 -11.48
CA GLY A 171 5.23 6.13 -10.27
C GLY A 171 5.18 7.28 -9.27
N PHE A 172 6.17 7.35 -8.40
CA PHE A 172 6.25 8.39 -7.36
C PHE A 172 7.18 9.52 -7.76
N ILE A 173 6.77 10.75 -7.46
CA ILE A 173 7.61 11.95 -7.59
C ILE A 173 7.67 12.71 -6.25
N GLY A 174 8.64 13.60 -6.13
CA GLY A 174 8.74 14.52 -5.00
C GLY A 174 7.61 15.55 -4.98
N VAL A 175 7.49 16.26 -3.86
CA VAL A 175 6.41 17.25 -3.65
C VAL A 175 6.78 18.66 -4.09
N GLU A 176 8.04 18.89 -4.47
CA GLU A 176 8.53 20.20 -4.87
C GLU A 176 7.93 20.62 -6.22
N SER A 177 7.92 21.92 -6.49
CA SER A 177 7.40 22.44 -7.75
C SER A 177 8.20 21.96 -8.96
N GLU A 178 9.52 21.87 -8.82
CA GLU A 178 10.43 21.38 -9.85
C GLU A 178 10.12 19.93 -10.25
N ASP A 179 9.87 19.04 -9.29
CA ASP A 179 9.50 17.64 -9.56
C ASP A 179 8.21 17.54 -10.38
N LYS A 180 7.21 18.39 -10.08
CA LYS A 180 5.93 18.43 -10.80
C LYS A 180 6.09 18.98 -12.21
N ASP A 181 6.92 19.99 -12.39
CA ASP A 181 7.18 20.60 -13.69
C ASP A 181 7.99 19.67 -14.60
N ASN A 182 8.98 18.97 -14.04
CA ASN A 182 9.72 17.91 -14.73
C ASN A 182 8.78 16.79 -15.17
N TYR A 183 7.93 16.30 -14.27
CA TYR A 183 6.94 15.27 -14.60
C TYR A 183 5.98 15.69 -15.73
N LYS A 184 5.46 16.92 -15.69
CA LYS A 184 4.59 17.45 -16.78
C LYS A 184 5.31 17.52 -18.11
N SER A 185 6.60 17.90 -18.09
CA SER A 185 7.43 18.03 -19.29
C SER A 185 7.73 16.65 -19.91
N GLU A 186 8.14 15.69 -19.08
CA GLU A 186 8.46 14.33 -19.50
C GLU A 186 7.24 13.57 -20.03
N HIS A 187 6.06 13.82 -19.43
CA HIS A 187 4.82 13.11 -19.74
C HIS A 187 3.78 13.96 -20.48
N ILE A 188 4.19 15.00 -21.21
CA ILE A 188 3.25 15.91 -21.90
C ILE A 188 2.26 15.18 -22.83
N LYS A 189 2.69 14.08 -23.45
CA LYS A 189 1.83 13.23 -24.29
C LYS A 189 0.65 12.66 -23.50
N TYR A 190 0.91 12.14 -22.30
CA TYR A 190 -0.14 11.64 -21.40
C TYR A 190 -1.20 12.71 -21.11
N PHE A 191 -0.77 13.96 -20.88
CA PHE A 191 -1.70 15.07 -20.66
C PHE A 191 -2.49 15.45 -21.91
N ARG A 192 -1.86 15.44 -23.10
CA ARG A 192 -2.54 15.73 -24.37
C ARG A 192 -3.61 14.70 -24.69
N ASP A 193 -3.28 13.43 -24.54
CA ASP A 193 -4.18 12.31 -24.80
C ASP A 193 -5.37 12.37 -23.84
N ALA A 194 -5.11 12.57 -22.54
CA ALA A 194 -6.16 12.60 -21.53
C ALA A 194 -7.05 13.86 -21.60
N LEU A 195 -6.54 15.00 -22.08
CA LEU A 195 -7.32 16.23 -22.24
C LEU A 195 -7.96 16.38 -23.63
N GLY A 196 -7.60 15.51 -24.58
CA GLY A 196 -8.10 15.51 -25.95
C GLY A 196 -7.76 16.80 -26.72
N THR A 197 -6.66 17.46 -26.38
CA THR A 197 -6.25 18.74 -26.97
C THR A 197 -4.73 18.83 -27.06
N ASP A 198 -4.21 19.44 -28.13
CA ASP A 198 -2.79 19.76 -28.23
C ASP A 198 -2.46 20.89 -27.24
N ILE A 199 -1.66 20.55 -26.22
CA ILE A 199 -1.31 21.40 -25.07
C ILE A 199 0.22 21.50 -24.99
N SER A 200 0.75 22.70 -24.76
CA SER A 200 2.17 22.89 -24.44
C SER A 200 2.41 22.88 -22.93
N VAL A 201 3.64 22.61 -22.50
CA VAL A 201 3.99 22.47 -21.06
C VAL A 201 3.68 23.76 -20.29
N GLU A 202 3.86 24.92 -20.93
CA GLU A 202 3.64 26.24 -20.35
C GLU A 202 2.16 26.53 -20.03
N GLU A 203 1.23 25.79 -20.66
CA GLU A 203 -0.21 25.95 -20.45
C GLU A 203 -0.73 25.13 -19.24
N LEU A 204 0.10 24.28 -18.62
CA LEU A 204 -0.31 23.41 -17.50
C LEU A 204 -0.02 24.05 -16.13
N ALA A 205 -1.03 24.70 -15.57
CA ALA A 205 -0.98 25.22 -14.19
C ALA A 205 -1.30 24.12 -13.16
N THR A 206 -0.58 24.10 -12.05
CA THR A 206 -0.80 23.12 -10.96
C THR A 206 -1.69 23.72 -9.87
N LYS A 207 -2.74 23.01 -9.46
CA LYS A 207 -3.58 23.33 -8.30
C LYS A 207 -3.65 22.17 -7.31
N HIS A 208 -3.85 22.51 -6.04
CA HIS A 208 -4.16 21.55 -4.98
C HIS A 208 -5.65 21.60 -4.68
N VAL A 209 -6.34 20.46 -4.80
CA VAL A 209 -7.76 20.35 -4.42
C VAL A 209 -7.87 19.41 -3.21
N ALA A 210 -8.34 19.95 -2.09
CA ALA A 210 -8.79 19.13 -0.96
C ALA A 210 -10.11 18.46 -1.37
N GLY A 211 -10.21 17.14 -1.18
CA GLY A 211 -11.26 16.34 -1.80
C GLY A 211 -12.69 16.87 -1.62
N GLY A 212 -13.48 16.77 -2.69
CA GLY A 212 -14.94 16.95 -2.63
C GLY A 212 -15.60 17.62 -3.83
N ASP A 213 -15.26 17.26 -5.08
CA ASP A 213 -16.17 17.49 -6.20
C ASP A 213 -16.65 16.13 -6.72
N ASN A 214 -17.98 15.96 -6.79
CA ASN A 214 -18.62 14.74 -7.27
C ASN A 214 -18.30 14.53 -8.75
N LEU A 215 -17.71 13.38 -9.08
CA LEU A 215 -17.56 12.95 -10.48
C LEU A 215 -18.94 12.67 -11.07
N ASN A 216 -19.22 13.21 -12.25
CA ASN A 216 -20.34 12.77 -13.06
C ASN A 216 -20.04 11.34 -13.56
N VAL A 217 -20.79 10.37 -13.05
CA VAL A 217 -20.60 8.93 -13.34
C VAL A 217 -20.84 8.63 -14.83
N GLU A 218 -21.68 9.40 -15.51
CA GLU A 218 -21.95 9.21 -16.94
C GLU A 218 -20.75 9.63 -17.80
N GLU A 219 -20.10 10.76 -17.49
CA GLU A 219 -18.87 11.20 -18.18
C GLU A 219 -17.71 10.22 -17.95
N PHE A 220 -17.55 9.71 -16.73
CA PHE A 220 -16.51 8.74 -16.41
C PHE A 220 -16.70 7.42 -17.18
N ASN A 221 -17.94 6.92 -17.24
CA ASN A 221 -18.24 5.70 -17.97
C ASN A 221 -18.09 5.88 -19.49
N SER A 222 -18.39 7.07 -20.03
CA SER A 222 -18.14 7.37 -21.44
C SER A 222 -16.64 7.31 -21.75
N PHE A 223 -15.80 7.92 -20.91
CA PHE A 223 -14.34 7.94 -21.08
C PHE A 223 -13.71 6.54 -20.99
N VAL A 224 -14.15 5.72 -20.03
CA VAL A 224 -13.61 4.35 -19.85
C VAL A 224 -13.96 3.43 -21.02
N ASN A 225 -15.10 3.65 -21.68
CA ASN A 225 -15.52 2.84 -22.82
C ASN A 225 -14.86 3.26 -24.15
N GLU A 226 -14.14 4.38 -24.18
CA GLU A 226 -13.41 4.88 -25.34
C GLU A 226 -11.89 4.59 -25.29
N MET A 227 -11.38 4.04 -24.19
CA MET A 227 -10.02 3.49 -24.05
C MET A 227 -9.97 2.00 -24.47
#